data_AF-A0A7Y6NS62-F1
#
_entry.id   AF-A0A7Y6NS62-F1
#
_cell.length_a   1.000
_cell.length_b   1.000
_cell.length_c   1.000
_cell.angle_alpha   90.00
_cell.angle_beta   90.00
_cell.angle_gamma   90.00
#
_symmetry.space_group_name_H-M   'P 1'
#
loop_
_entity.id
_entity.type
_entity.pdbx_description
1 polymer ?
#
loop_
_entity_poly.entity_id
_entity_poly.type
_entity_poly.pdbx_seq_one_letter_code
_entity_poly.pdbx_strand_id
1 'polypeptide(L)'
;MRKALRSLVFAGLAAASLSAFAQQTGGLRVDFLGPGGHSSGNYGRTSALHAAARSVILMQQALPAGSYRFTNLTGGNSVNSIASDGLIEMRLTAANASAYQSLVTAATNAANAGAAAENAFRNVKVGDLTSGAPAWIRVEVTPQP
;
A
#
# COMPACT_ATOMS: atom_id res chain seq x y z
N MET A 1 -9.65 -44.31 -62.14
CA MET A 1 -8.21 -43.97 -61.97
C MET A 1 -8.14 -42.58 -61.33
N ARG A 2 -7.90 -42.53 -60.02
CA ARG A 2 -6.66 -42.00 -59.39
C ARG A 2 -6.54 -40.46 -59.37
N LYS A 3 -6.79 -39.95 -58.15
CA LYS A 3 -6.03 -38.89 -57.44
C LYS A 3 -6.38 -37.42 -57.74
N ALA A 4 -7.04 -36.78 -56.78
CA ALA A 4 -6.66 -35.45 -56.29
C ALA A 4 -7.29 -35.18 -54.91
N LEU A 5 -6.85 -35.93 -53.88
CA LEU A 5 -7.12 -35.61 -52.48
C LEU A 5 -5.78 -35.28 -51.83
N ARG A 6 -5.34 -34.02 -51.90
CA ARG A 6 -4.17 -33.51 -51.16
C ARG A 6 -4.27 -32.01 -50.95
N SER A 7 -4.70 -31.59 -49.76
CA SER A 7 -4.19 -30.43 -49.03
C SER A 7 -4.64 -30.57 -47.58
N LEU A 8 -3.95 -31.46 -46.87
CA LEU A 8 -4.06 -31.64 -45.43
C LEU A 8 -3.07 -30.68 -44.77
N VAL A 9 -3.57 -29.93 -43.77
CA VAL A 9 -2.87 -29.57 -42.52
C VAL A 9 -1.66 -28.65 -42.62
N PHE A 10 -1.90 -27.36 -42.35
CA PHE A 10 -1.02 -26.53 -41.52
C PHE A 10 -1.88 -25.53 -40.73
N ALA A 11 -2.73 -26.04 -39.85
CA ALA A 11 -3.47 -25.23 -38.87
C ALA A 11 -3.57 -26.04 -37.57
N GLY A 12 -2.43 -26.45 -37.04
CA GLY A 12 -2.35 -27.21 -35.81
C GLY A 12 -1.08 -26.83 -35.05
N LEU A 13 -1.25 -26.45 -33.79
CA LEU A 13 -0.24 -26.16 -32.77
C LEU A 13 0.45 -24.78 -32.83
N ALA A 14 -0.26 -23.76 -32.34
CA ALA A 14 0.37 -22.69 -31.53
C ALA A 14 -0.53 -22.21 -30.36
N ALA A 15 -1.48 -23.06 -29.91
CA ALA A 15 -2.40 -22.72 -28.82
C ALA A 15 -2.09 -23.48 -27.52
N ALA A 16 -0.85 -23.91 -27.32
CA ALA A 16 -0.43 -24.68 -26.15
C ALA A 16 0.84 -24.08 -25.53
N SER A 17 0.69 -22.95 -24.83
CA SER A 17 1.54 -22.52 -23.68
C SER A 17 1.33 -21.07 -23.23
N LEU A 18 0.49 -20.27 -23.89
CA LEU A 18 0.11 -18.96 -23.34
C LEU A 18 -0.99 -19.13 -22.28
N SER A 19 -0.65 -19.74 -21.14
CA SER A 19 -1.28 -19.32 -19.89
C SER A 19 -0.88 -17.87 -19.70
N ALA A 20 -1.64 -16.95 -20.31
CA ALA A 20 -1.48 -15.54 -20.08
C ALA A 20 -1.62 -15.34 -18.57
N PHE A 21 -0.50 -15.05 -17.91
CA PHE A 21 -0.53 -14.49 -16.57
C PHE A 21 -1.37 -13.22 -16.69
N ALA A 22 -2.65 -13.31 -16.27
CA ALA A 22 -3.55 -12.19 -16.36
C ALA A 22 -3.00 -11.12 -15.41
N GLN A 23 -2.43 -10.07 -15.99
CA GLN A 23 -1.92 -8.92 -15.25
C GLN A 23 -3.01 -8.45 -14.28
N GLN A 24 -2.65 -8.34 -13.01
CA GLN A 24 -3.55 -7.89 -11.95
C GLN A 24 -3.23 -6.44 -11.61
N THR A 25 -4.27 -5.63 -11.53
CA THR A 25 -4.18 -4.25 -11.07
C THR A 25 -5.31 -3.99 -10.09
N GLY A 26 -5.03 -3.23 -9.06
CA GLY A 26 -5.98 -2.94 -8.00
C GLY A 26 -5.53 -1.76 -7.17
N GLY A 27 -6.48 -1.14 -6.47
CA GLY A 27 -6.17 -0.08 -5.53
C GLY A 27 -5.69 -0.65 -4.19
N LEU A 28 -4.95 0.14 -3.45
CA LEU A 28 -4.61 -0.12 -2.06
C LEU A 28 -4.82 1.17 -1.27
N ARG A 29 -5.67 1.08 -0.25
CA ARG A 29 -5.90 2.14 0.71
C ARG A 29 -5.15 1.81 2.00
N VAL A 30 -4.41 2.78 2.54
CA VAL A 30 -3.71 2.65 3.82
C VAL A 30 -4.08 3.82 4.70
N ASP A 31 -4.80 3.53 5.79
CA ASP A 31 -5.23 4.51 6.78
C ASP A 31 -4.28 4.46 7.99
N PHE A 32 -3.93 5.64 8.49
CA PHE A 32 -3.11 5.86 9.67
C PHE A 32 -3.96 6.61 10.69
N LEU A 33 -4.01 6.11 11.93
CA LEU A 33 -4.80 6.71 13.00
C LEU A 33 -3.90 7.02 14.19
N GLY A 34 -3.92 8.27 14.63
CA GLY A 34 -3.16 8.79 15.75
C GLY A 34 -4.03 9.58 16.74
N PRO A 35 -3.43 10.09 17.82
CA PRO A 35 -4.18 10.77 18.89
C PRO A 35 -4.63 12.19 18.52
N GLY A 36 -3.98 12.84 17.56
CA GLY A 36 -4.19 14.24 17.24
C GLY A 36 -3.93 15.19 18.43
N GLY A 37 -4.43 16.42 18.32
CA GLY A 37 -4.39 17.42 19.39
C GLY A 37 -3.92 18.80 18.93
N HIS A 38 -3.90 19.76 19.85
CA HIS A 38 -3.44 21.12 19.56
C HIS A 38 -1.92 21.13 19.40
N SER A 39 -1.39 21.66 18.30
CA SER A 39 0.03 21.50 17.96
C SER A 39 1.00 22.11 18.98
N SER A 40 0.63 23.23 19.61
CA SER A 40 1.42 23.85 20.68
C SER A 40 1.30 23.12 22.03
N GLY A 41 0.08 22.83 22.48
CA GLY A 41 -0.17 22.24 23.80
C GLY A 41 0.08 20.73 23.87
N ASN A 42 0.15 20.06 22.73
CA ASN A 42 0.39 18.62 22.64
C ASN A 42 1.66 18.28 21.86
N TYR A 43 2.62 19.21 21.82
CA TYR A 43 3.93 18.96 21.24
C TYR A 43 4.52 17.64 21.79
N GLY A 44 5.11 16.84 20.91
CA GLY A 44 5.66 15.53 21.25
C GLY A 44 4.71 14.35 21.00
N ARG A 45 3.41 14.57 20.73
CA ARG A 45 2.54 13.50 20.25
C ARG A 45 2.94 13.01 18.85
N THR A 46 2.57 11.77 18.57
CA THR A 46 2.67 11.15 17.25
C THR A 46 1.70 11.82 16.28
N SER A 47 2.12 11.93 15.02
CA SER A 47 1.32 12.48 13.92
C SER A 47 1.03 11.39 12.88
N ALA A 48 -0.25 11.13 12.60
CA ALA A 48 -0.65 10.12 11.63
C ALA A 48 -0.16 10.46 10.21
N LEU A 49 -0.22 11.73 9.81
CA LEU A 49 0.30 12.18 8.52
C LEU A 49 1.83 12.04 8.43
N HIS A 50 2.57 12.24 9.53
CA HIS A 50 4.01 11.97 9.51
C HIS A 50 4.32 10.48 9.35
N ALA A 51 3.56 9.60 10.01
CA ALA A 51 3.67 8.16 9.80
C ALA A 51 3.37 7.76 8.35
N ALA A 52 2.34 8.35 7.73
CA ALA A 52 2.03 8.15 6.32
C ALA A 52 3.19 8.61 5.41
N ALA A 53 3.73 9.81 5.62
CA ALA A 53 4.86 10.33 4.83
C ALA A 53 6.13 9.44 4.96
N ARG A 54 6.44 8.96 6.17
CA ARG A 54 7.53 7.98 6.38
C ARG A 54 7.27 6.68 5.63
N SER A 55 6.01 6.22 5.64
CA SER A 55 5.60 5.00 4.93
C SER A 55 5.78 5.11 3.42
N VAL A 56 5.51 6.27 2.82
CA VAL A 56 5.76 6.50 1.39
C VAL A 56 7.22 6.23 1.03
N ILE A 57 8.16 6.77 1.81
CA ILE A 57 9.61 6.57 1.57
C ILE A 57 9.97 5.08 1.66
N LEU A 58 9.45 4.38 2.67
CA LEU A 58 9.72 2.94 2.85
C LEU A 58 9.06 2.09 1.76
N MET A 59 7.85 2.44 1.32
CA MET A 59 7.17 1.78 0.20
C MET A 59 7.96 1.97 -1.09
N GLN A 60 8.53 3.16 -1.34
CA GLN A 60 9.38 3.38 -2.51
C GLN A 60 10.63 2.51 -2.54
N GLN A 61 11.18 2.19 -1.36
CA GLN A 61 12.34 1.30 -1.21
C GLN A 61 11.96 -0.19 -1.33
N ALA A 62 10.78 -0.56 -0.83
CA ALA A 62 10.34 -1.95 -0.76
C ALA A 62 9.67 -2.44 -2.05
N LEU A 63 9.03 -1.56 -2.81
CA LEU A 63 8.24 -1.93 -3.99
C LEU A 63 9.05 -1.77 -5.28
N PRO A 64 8.97 -2.75 -6.22
CA PRO A 64 9.62 -2.64 -7.52
C PRO A 64 9.19 -1.40 -8.31
N ALA A 65 10.14 -0.75 -8.99
CA ALA A 65 9.83 0.38 -9.86
C ALA A 65 8.83 -0.03 -10.95
N GLY A 66 7.80 0.79 -11.16
CA GLY A 66 6.75 0.53 -12.14
C GLY A 66 5.62 -0.40 -11.67
N SER A 67 5.74 -1.06 -10.51
CA SER A 67 4.68 -1.91 -9.96
C SER A 67 3.65 -1.15 -9.11
N TYR A 68 3.86 0.15 -8.89
CA TYR A 68 2.99 0.98 -8.06
C TYR A 68 2.94 2.44 -8.51
N ARG A 69 1.87 3.13 -8.11
CA ARG A 69 1.71 4.58 -8.24
C ARG A 69 0.93 5.11 -7.05
N PHE A 70 1.48 6.08 -6.31
CA PHE A 70 0.70 6.83 -5.33
C PHE A 70 -0.31 7.73 -6.05
N THR A 71 -1.57 7.65 -5.63
CA THR A 71 -2.68 8.45 -6.18
C THR A 71 -3.11 9.53 -5.21
N ASN A 72 -2.88 9.34 -3.90
CA ASN A 72 -3.23 10.31 -2.87
C ASN A 72 -2.32 10.16 -1.66
N LEU A 73 -2.03 11.30 -1.01
CA LEU A 73 -1.45 11.38 0.33
C LEU A 73 -2.11 12.57 1.02
N THR A 74 -2.93 12.32 2.03
CA THR A 74 -3.70 13.37 2.71
C THR A 74 -3.86 13.04 4.20
N GLY A 75 -4.27 14.02 4.99
CA GLY A 75 -4.58 13.86 6.41
C GLY A 75 -4.48 15.16 7.19
N GLY A 76 -5.08 15.16 8.38
CA GLY A 76 -5.10 16.33 9.25
C GLY A 76 -6.16 17.37 8.85
N ASN A 77 -6.67 18.09 9.85
CA ASN A 77 -7.81 18.99 9.68
C ASN A 77 -7.42 20.48 9.65
N SER A 78 -6.30 20.86 10.26
CA SER A 78 -5.86 22.25 10.36
C SER A 78 -4.35 22.37 10.61
N VAL A 79 -3.77 23.50 10.21
CA VAL A 79 -2.35 23.85 10.43
C VAL A 79 -1.96 23.94 11.91
N ASN A 80 -2.92 24.18 12.80
CA ASN A 80 -2.70 24.25 14.25
C ASN A 80 -3.00 22.94 14.99
N SER A 81 -3.16 21.83 14.27
CA SER A 81 -3.47 20.53 14.84
C SER A 81 -2.44 19.47 14.44
N ILE A 82 -2.12 18.59 15.38
CA ILE A 82 -1.40 17.34 15.09
C ILE A 82 -2.39 16.44 14.36
N ALA A 83 -1.98 15.85 13.24
CA ALA A 83 -2.86 15.03 12.42
C ALA A 83 -3.29 13.77 13.17
N SER A 84 -4.60 13.64 13.39
CA SER A 84 -5.25 12.43 13.92
C SER A 84 -5.36 11.33 12.88
N ASP A 85 -5.30 11.69 11.61
CA ASP A 85 -5.49 10.81 10.47
C ASP A 85 -4.40 11.06 9.42
N GLY A 86 -4.12 10.01 8.67
CA GLY A 86 -3.29 10.03 7.47
C GLY A 86 -3.80 8.96 6.52
N LEU A 87 -3.73 9.23 5.23
CA LEU A 87 -4.25 8.36 4.19
C LEU A 87 -3.23 8.29 3.05
N ILE A 88 -2.91 7.07 2.64
CA ILE A 88 -2.24 6.80 1.36
C ILE A 88 -3.23 6.03 0.50
N GLU A 89 -3.42 6.50 -0.72
CA GLU A 89 -4.06 5.70 -1.76
C GLU A 89 -3.03 5.46 -2.86
N MET A 90 -2.99 4.23 -3.34
CA MET A 90 -2.08 3.84 -4.42
C MET A 90 -2.72 2.80 -5.32
N ARG A 91 -2.19 2.70 -6.52
CA ARG A 91 -2.53 1.64 -7.48
C ARG A 91 -1.35 0.72 -7.64
N LEU A 92 -1.61 -0.59 -7.59
CA LEU A 92 -0.63 -1.64 -7.79
C LEU A 92 -0.85 -2.30 -9.16
N THR A 93 0.24 -2.75 -9.77
CA THR A 93 0.25 -3.52 -11.03
C THR A 93 1.23 -4.67 -10.90
N ALA A 94 0.73 -5.88 -11.13
CA ALA A 94 1.50 -7.11 -10.99
C ALA A 94 1.22 -8.08 -12.14
N ALA A 95 2.18 -8.94 -12.47
CA ALA A 95 2.04 -9.90 -13.57
C ALA A 95 0.93 -10.95 -13.34
N ASN A 96 0.64 -11.28 -12.07
CA ASN A 96 -0.38 -12.26 -11.70
C ASN A 96 -0.86 -12.03 -10.25
N ALA A 97 -1.85 -12.81 -9.81
CA ALA A 97 -2.45 -12.69 -8.48
C ALA A 97 -1.45 -12.93 -7.32
N SER A 98 -0.54 -13.89 -7.45
CA SER A 98 0.48 -14.13 -6.41
C SER A 98 1.41 -12.94 -6.26
N ALA A 99 1.90 -12.40 -7.38
CA ALA A 99 2.72 -11.19 -7.39
C ALA A 99 1.97 -9.98 -6.82
N TYR A 100 0.66 -9.84 -7.09
CA TYR A 100 -0.16 -8.78 -6.50
C TYR A 100 -0.20 -8.87 -4.97
N GLN A 101 -0.42 -10.07 -4.42
CA GLN A 101 -0.43 -10.27 -2.97
C GLN A 101 0.93 -10.00 -2.31
N SER A 102 2.03 -10.30 -3.02
CA SER A 102 3.37 -9.92 -2.57
C SER A 102 3.55 -8.40 -2.51
N LEU A 103 3.02 -7.64 -3.49
CA LEU A 103 3.06 -6.18 -3.46
C LEU A 103 2.22 -5.61 -2.30
N VAL A 104 1.01 -6.15 -2.08
CA VAL A 104 0.17 -5.75 -0.93
C VAL A 104 0.92 -5.99 0.38
N THR A 105 1.50 -7.19 0.56
CA THR A 105 2.26 -7.55 1.76
C THR A 105 3.45 -6.61 1.98
N ALA A 106 4.22 -6.31 0.91
CA ALA A 106 5.34 -5.39 0.98
C ALA A 106 4.90 -3.96 1.36
N ALA A 107 3.80 -3.47 0.79
CA ALA A 107 3.23 -2.18 1.13
C ALA A 107 2.72 -2.14 2.57
N THR A 108 2.04 -3.19 3.05
CA THR A 108 1.59 -3.34 4.43
C THR A 108 2.77 -3.31 5.42
N ASN A 109 3.83 -4.05 5.13
CA ASN A 109 5.03 -4.06 5.97
C ASN A 109 5.71 -2.68 6.02
N ALA A 110 5.82 -2.00 4.88
CA ALA A 110 6.35 -0.64 4.81
C ALA A 110 5.48 0.38 5.57
N ALA A 111 4.15 0.25 5.50
CA ALA A 111 3.20 1.08 6.25
C ALA A 111 3.37 0.89 7.76
N ASN A 112 3.42 -0.36 8.21
CA ASN A 112 3.65 -0.69 9.62
C ASN A 112 5.02 -0.19 10.11
N ALA A 113 6.06 -0.30 9.29
CA ALA A 113 7.39 0.23 9.61
C ALA A 113 7.39 1.76 9.69
N GLY A 114 6.65 2.47 8.82
CA GLY A 114 6.54 3.92 8.87
C GLY A 114 5.79 4.42 10.11
N ALA A 115 4.73 3.72 10.52
CA ALA A 115 4.05 3.96 11.79
C ALA A 115 4.95 3.68 13.00
N ALA A 116 5.70 2.57 12.98
CA ALA A 116 6.66 2.26 14.02
C ALA A 116 7.77 3.32 14.13
N ALA A 117 8.24 3.85 12.99
CA ALA A 117 9.25 4.91 12.98
C ALA A 117 8.74 6.22 13.60
N GLU A 118 7.48 6.61 13.37
CA GLU A 118 6.90 7.78 14.03
C GLU A 118 6.68 7.54 15.53
N ASN A 119 6.20 6.36 15.91
CA ASN A 119 6.05 5.96 17.30
C ASN A 119 7.39 6.00 18.04
N ALA A 120 8.44 5.43 17.45
CA ALA A 120 9.80 5.44 18.00
C ALA A 120 10.37 6.86 18.09
N PHE A 121 10.17 7.69 17.06
CA PHE A 121 10.61 9.10 17.06
C PHE A 121 9.99 9.90 18.22
N ARG A 122 8.76 9.57 18.62
CA ARG A 122 8.07 10.20 19.75
C ARG A 122 8.18 9.42 21.06
N ASN A 123 8.96 8.34 21.10
CA ASN A 123 9.09 7.45 22.26
C ASN A 123 7.74 6.92 22.77
N VAL A 124 6.83 6.59 21.85
CA VAL A 124 5.51 6.02 22.15
C VAL A 124 5.51 4.53 21.83
N LYS A 125 4.95 3.73 22.73
CA LYS A 125 4.82 2.27 22.62
C LYS A 125 3.38 1.86 22.38
N VAL A 126 3.21 0.66 21.83
CA VAL A 126 1.87 0.05 21.69
C VAL A 126 1.26 -0.11 23.09
N GLY A 127 0.03 0.37 23.25
CA GLY A 127 -0.69 0.38 24.52
C GLY A 127 -0.59 1.69 25.30
N ASP A 128 0.36 2.57 24.95
CA ASP A 128 0.43 3.89 25.58
C ASP A 128 -0.83 4.70 25.26
N LEU A 129 -1.28 5.46 26.25
CA LEU A 129 -2.47 6.29 26.18
C LEU A 129 -2.10 7.77 26.32
N THR A 130 -2.87 8.63 25.65
CA THR A 130 -2.85 10.07 25.83
C THR A 130 -4.28 10.57 25.94
N SER A 131 -4.60 11.22 27.06
CA SER A 131 -5.98 11.64 27.36
C SER A 131 -7.02 10.51 27.23
N GLY A 132 -6.65 9.27 27.57
CA GLY A 132 -7.54 8.09 27.48
C GLY A 132 -7.68 7.46 26.10
N ALA A 133 -7.08 8.03 25.05
CA ALA A 133 -7.05 7.45 23.71
C ALA A 133 -5.66 6.86 23.38
N PRO A 134 -5.53 5.93 22.42
CA PRO A 134 -4.22 5.40 22.04
C PRO A 134 -3.28 6.50 21.55
N ALA A 135 -2.10 6.57 22.15
CA ALA A 135 -1.05 7.52 21.78
C ALA A 135 -0.24 7.04 20.56
N TRP A 136 -0.26 5.74 20.27
CA TRP A 136 0.50 5.13 19.18
C TRP A 136 -0.27 5.16 17.86
N ILE A 137 0.46 5.24 16.75
CA ILE A 137 -0.09 5.20 15.40
C ILE A 137 -0.53 3.78 15.06
N ARG A 138 -1.80 3.65 14.69
CA ARG A 138 -2.40 2.42 14.16
C ARG A 138 -2.50 2.50 12.64
N VAL A 139 -2.39 1.35 11.98
CA VAL A 139 -2.43 1.23 10.52
C VAL A 139 -3.51 0.25 10.13
N GLU A 140 -4.30 0.60 9.13
CA GLU A 140 -5.27 -0.28 8.48
C GLU A 140 -4.97 -0.29 6.97
N VAL A 141 -4.92 -1.49 6.37
CA VAL A 141 -4.60 -1.65 4.95
C VAL A 141 -5.72 -2.42 4.28
N THR A 142 -6.32 -1.81 3.27
CA THR A 142 -7.51 -2.33 2.60
C THR A 142 -7.31 -2.34 1.08
N PRO A 143 -7.09 -3.51 0.46
CA PRO A 143 -7.12 -3.66 -0.98
C PRO A 143 -8.47 -3.20 -1.54
N GLN A 144 -8.43 -2.43 -2.63
CA GLN A 144 -9.61 -1.93 -3.33
C GLN A 144 -9.74 -2.67 -4.69
N PRO A 145 -10.97 -2.95 -5.14
CA PRO A 145 -11.22 -3.59 -6.42
C PRO A 145 -10.75 -2.75 -7.62
#